data_AF-A0A2D8K714-F1
#
_entry.id   AF-A0A2D8K714-F1
#
_cell.length_a   1.000
_cell.length_b   1.000
_cell.length_c   1.000
_cell.angle_alpha   90.00
_cell.angle_beta   90.00
_cell.angle_gamma   90.00
#
_symmetry.space_group_name_H-M   'P 1'
#
loop_
_entity.id
_entity.type
_entity.pdbx_description
1 polymer ?
#
loop_
_entity_poly.entity_id
_entity_poly.type
_entity_poly.pdbx_seq_one_letter_code
_entity_poly.pdbx_strand_id
1 'polypeptide(L)' 'MSFTLTNHRGVTVTPSEWIGRPTMVFFGFTWCPDVCPTTLSDISLWLQDLGPDADRMNIFLVSVDPERDT' A
#
# COMPACT_ATOMS: atom_id res chain seq x y z
N MET A 1 -9.69 1.70 -16.34
CA MET A 1 -9.37 2.39 -15.08
C MET A 1 -7.95 2.92 -15.23
N SER A 2 -7.73 4.23 -15.15
CA SER A 2 -6.42 4.85 -15.43
C SER A 2 -6.01 5.75 -14.27
N PHE A 3 -4.83 5.50 -13.72
CA PHE A 3 -4.15 6.37 -12.77
C PHE A 3 -2.64 6.30 -13.04
N THR A 4 -1.91 7.30 -12.58
CA THR A 4 -0.45 7.31 -12.53
C THR A 4 -0.07 7.86 -11.17
N LEU A 5 0.66 7.07 -10.39
CA LEU A 5 1.14 7.43 -9.06
C LEU A 5 2.66 7.41 -9.04
N THR A 6 3.26 7.96 -7.98
CA THR A 6 4.69 7.84 -7.69
C THR A 6 4.82 7.18 -6.33
N ASN A 7 5.65 6.14 -6.22
CA ASN A 7 5.91 5.51 -4.92
C ASN A 7 7.02 6.24 -4.15
N HIS A 8 7.24 5.84 -2.89
CA HIS A 8 8.28 6.40 -2.00
C HIS A 8 9.74 6.25 -2.51
N ARG A 9 9.96 5.55 -3.63
CA ARG A 9 11.27 5.43 -4.31
C ARG A 9 11.36 6.31 -5.57
N GLY A 10 10.36 7.13 -5.85
CA GLY A 10 10.30 7.96 -7.05
C GLY A 10 9.95 7.20 -8.33
N VAL A 11 9.47 5.95 -8.23
CA VAL A 11 9.10 5.14 -9.39
C VAL A 11 7.63 5.35 -9.73
N THR A 12 7.34 5.56 -11.01
CA THR A 12 6.00 5.62 -11.56
C THR A 12 5.27 4.29 -11.38
N VAL A 13 4.08 4.32 -10.80
CA VAL A 13 3.20 3.16 -10.62
C VAL A 13 1.94 3.35 -11.46
N THR A 14 1.56 2.30 -12.20
CA THR A 14 0.39 2.30 -13.09
C THR A 14 -0.53 1.09 -12.82
N PRO A 15 -1.81 1.12 -13.25
CA PRO A 15 -2.73 0.01 -13.04
C PRO A 15 -2.24 -1.35 -13.54
N SER A 16 -1.38 -1.38 -14.57
CA SER A 16 -0.83 -2.64 -15.10
C SER A 16 0.03 -3.40 -14.08
N GLU A 17 0.60 -2.72 -13.09
CA GLU A 17 1.38 -3.37 -12.03
C GLU A 17 0.51 -4.11 -11.01
N TRP A 18 -0.79 -3.84 -10.99
CA TRP A 18 -1.73 -4.43 -10.03
C TRP A 18 -2.42 -5.68 -10.62
N ILE A 19 -2.30 -5.90 -11.93
CA ILE A 19 -2.99 -6.98 -12.64
C ILE A 19 -2.21 -8.29 -12.50
N GLY A 20 -2.93 -9.39 -12.23
CA GLY A 20 -2.36 -10.75 -12.19
C GLY A 20 -1.92 -11.23 -10.80
N ARG A 21 -2.04 -10.40 -9.77
CA ARG A 21 -1.80 -10.76 -8.37
C ARG A 21 -2.91 -10.21 -7.47
N PRO A 22 -3.32 -10.94 -6.41
CA PRO A 22 -4.19 -10.37 -5.38
C PRO A 22 -3.56 -9.09 -4.83
N THR A 23 -4.35 -8.01 -4.76
CA THR A 23 -3.83 -6.70 -4.39
C THR A 23 -4.62 -6.16 -3.19
N MET A 24 -3.92 -5.90 -2.09
CA MET A 24 -4.43 -5.19 -0.93
C MET A 24 -4.09 -3.71 -1.07
N VAL A 25 -5.10 -2.84 -0.96
CA VAL A 25 -4.93 -1.40 -1.00
C VAL A 25 -5.43 -0.82 0.31
N PHE A 26 -4.57 -0.06 0.98
CA PHE A 26 -4.91 0.75 2.13
C PHE A 26 -4.77 2.22 1.77
N PHE A 27 -5.78 3.03 2.10
CA PHE A 27 -5.73 4.47 1.92
C PHE A 27 -5.42 5.12 3.26
N GLY A 28 -4.34 5.90 3.32
CA GLY A 28 -3.86 6.52 4.55
C GLY A 28 -3.00 7.73 4.26
N PHE A 29 -2.32 8.26 5.27
CA PHE A 29 -1.34 9.34 5.11
C PHE A 29 -0.33 9.24 6.25
N THR A 30 0.88 9.78 6.07
CA THR A 30 1.99 9.54 7.02
C THR A 30 1.80 10.23 8.37
N TRP A 31 0.90 11.22 8.43
CA TRP A 31 0.64 12.05 9.61
C TRP A 31 -0.68 11.73 10.32
N CYS A 32 -0.95 10.44 10.47
CA CYS A 32 -2.20 9.90 11.02
C CYS A 32 -1.90 9.21 12.36
N PRO A 33 -1.97 9.92 13.50
CA PRO A 33 -1.34 9.47 14.75
C PRO A 33 -2.01 8.28 15.45
N ASP A 34 -3.17 7.83 15.00
CA ASP A 34 -3.98 6.84 15.72
C ASP A 34 -4.33 5.62 14.85
N VAL A 35 -5.14 5.83 13.81
CA VAL A 35 -5.68 4.72 12.99
C VAL A 35 -4.61 4.08 12.10
N CYS A 36 -3.69 4.87 11.55
CA CYS A 36 -2.75 4.37 10.54
C CYS A 36 -1.66 3.45 11.12
N PRO A 37 -1.05 3.72 12.29
CA PRO A 37 -0.13 2.79 12.95
C PRO A 37 -0.80 1.47 13.31
N THR A 38 -2.05 1.52 13.79
CA THR A 38 -2.82 0.32 14.18
C THR A 38 -3.09 -0.55 12.96
N THR A 39 -3.63 0.02 11.88
CA THR A 39 -3.93 -0.74 10.66
C THR A 39 -2.66 -1.31 10.01
N LEU A 40 -1.55 -0.57 10.00
CA LEU A 40 -0.27 -1.08 9.50
C LEU A 40 0.29 -2.23 10.35
N SER A 41 0.05 -2.19 11.66
CA SER A 41 0.42 -3.28 12.57
C SER A 41 -0.41 -4.54 12.29
N ASP A 42 -1.73 -4.40 12.12
CA ASP A 42 -2.62 -5.51 11.78
C ASP A 42 -2.24 -6.14 10.42
N ILE A 43 -1.98 -5.32 9.41
CA ILE A 43 -1.51 -5.80 8.10
C ILE A 43 -0.21 -6.58 8.26
N SER A 44 0.73 -6.09 9.07
CA SER A 44 2.01 -6.78 9.31
C SER A 44 1.81 -8.17 9.93
N LEU A 45 0.85 -8.30 10.86
CA LEU A 45 0.48 -9.59 11.45
C LEU A 45 -0.15 -10.54 10.43
N TRP A 46 -1.08 -10.05 9.60
CA TRP A 46 -1.70 -10.88 8.55
C TRP A 46 -0.69 -11.40 7.53
N LEU A 47 0.32 -10.60 7.18
CA LEU A 47 1.39 -11.02 6.28
C LEU A 47 2.29 -12.09 6.91
N GLN A 48 2.53 -12.00 8.22
CA GLN A 48 3.25 -13.05 8.94
C GLN A 48 2.44 -14.35 8.95
N ASP A 49 1.13 -14.29 9.19
CA ASP A 49 0.25 -15.46 9.18
C ASP A 49 0.14 -16.12 7.80
N LEU A 50 0.18 -15.33 6.72
CA LEU A 50 0.22 -15.82 5.34
C LEU A 50 1.55 -16.51 4.98
N GLY A 51 2.64 -16.19 5.69
CA GLY A 51 3.95 -16.75 5.42
C GLY A 51 4.38 -16.54 3.95
N PRO A 52 4.89 -17.58 3.26
CA PRO A 52 5.37 -17.46 1.88
C PRO A 52 4.31 -17.01 0.85
N ASP A 53 3.02 -17.16 1.14
CA ASP A 53 1.97 -16.71 0.22
C ASP A 53 1.84 -15.18 0.16
N ALA A 54 2.35 -14.46 1.17
CA ALA A 54 2.39 -12.99 1.17
C ALA A 54 3.19 -12.42 -0.03
N ASP A 55 4.24 -13.12 -0.48
CA ASP A 55 5.08 -12.71 -1.63
C ASP A 55 4.33 -12.72 -2.97
N ARG A 56 3.16 -13.35 -3.01
CA ARG A 56 2.30 -13.46 -4.19
C ARG A 56 1.30 -12.32 -4.29
N MET A 57 1.21 -11.48 -3.25
CA MET A 57 0.29 -10.35 -3.18
C MET A 57 0.99 -9.02 -3.45
N ASN A 58 0.24 -8.06 -3.96
CA ASN A 58 0.65 -6.67 -3.97
C ASN A 58 0.05 -5.96 -2.77
N ILE A 59 0.81 -5.07 -2.13
CA ILE A 59 0.36 -4.29 -0.98
C ILE A 59 0.70 -2.83 -1.25
N PHE A 60 -0.32 -2.01 -1.35
CA PHE A 60 -0.17 -0.58 -1.59
C PHE A 60 -0.78 0.21 -0.45
N LEU A 61 0.01 1.11 0.15
CA LEU A 61 -0.51 2.25 0.88
C LEU A 61 -0.58 3.43 -0.09
N VAL A 62 -1.78 3.89 -0.38
CA VAL A 62 -2.04 5.06 -1.23
C VAL A 62 -2.27 6.26 -0.33
N SER A 63 -1.46 7.30 -0.48
CA SER A 63 -1.64 8.53 0.30
C SER A 63 -2.93 9.24 -0.11
N VAL A 64 -3.66 9.77 0.88
CA VAL A 64 -4.79 10.70 0.68
C VAL A 64 -4.42 12.16 0.96
N ASP A 65 -3.19 12.44 1.40
CA ASP A 65 -2.63 13.78 1.65
C ASP A 65 -1.34 14.02 0.84
N PRO A 66 -1.44 14.14 -0.49
CA PRO A 66 -0.29 14.22 -1.38
C PRO A 66 0.50 15.54 -1.25
N GLU A 67 -0.05 16.57 -0.61
CA GLU A 67 0.67 17.84 -0.38
C GLU A 67 1.76 17.68 0.68
N ARG A 68 1.63 16.68 1.57
CA ARG A 68 2.55 16.41 2.68
C ARG A 68 3.31 15.10 2.50
N ASP A 69 2.74 14.15 1.78
CA ASP A 69 3.31 12.83 1.52
C ASP A 69 3.88 12.76 0.09
N THR A 70 5.14 13.21 -0.10
CA THR A 70 5.88 13.14 -1.39
C THR A 70 7.23 12.48 -1.25
#